data_AF-W8YX02-F1
#
_entry.id   AF-W8YX02-F1
#
_cell.length_a   1.000
_cell.length_b   1.000
_cell.length_c   1.000
_cell.angle_alpha   90.00
_cell.angle_beta   90.00
_cell.angle_gamma   90.00
#
_symmetry.space_group_name_H-M   'P 1'
#
loop_
_entity.id
_entity.type
_entity.pdbx_description
1 polymer ?
#
loop_
_entity_poly.entity_id
_entity_poly.type
_entity_poly.pdbx_seq_one_letter_code
_entity_poly.pdbx_strand_id
1 'polypeptide(L)'
;MSRPLKIMGICLAAGFSRRMGAPKLRQLLPDGTPLGASAVRAMAGAGLQRLLVVVREDDDCSWLPGASGEAAGKTAVEVVPCRDASLGMAHSLRCGLAAA
;
A
#
# COMPACT_ATOMS: atom_id res chain seq x y z
N MET A 1 0.12 -0.49 -34.39
CA MET A 1 -0.57 -0.78 -33.12
C MET A 1 0.31 -0.32 -31.97
N SER A 2 -0.17 0.62 -31.16
CA SER A 2 0.57 1.12 -29.99
C SER A 2 0.56 0.08 -28.87
N ARG A 3 1.71 -0.22 -28.28
CA ARG A 3 1.77 -1.07 -27.08
C ARG A 3 0.99 -0.41 -25.95
N PRO A 4 0.13 -1.15 -25.21
CA PRO A 4 -0.55 -0.58 -24.06
C PRO A 4 0.48 -0.16 -23.00
N LEU A 5 0.32 1.04 -22.44
CA LEU A 5 1.16 1.54 -21.36
C LEU A 5 1.02 0.63 -20.14
N LYS A 6 2.15 0.28 -19.53
CA LYS A 6 2.19 -0.44 -18.26
C LYS A 6 2.30 0.55 -17.13
N ILE A 7 1.26 0.63 -16.30
CA ILE A 7 1.19 1.52 -15.15
C ILE A 7 1.19 0.67 -13.87
N MET A 8 2.11 0.99 -12.97
CA MET A 8 2.21 0.42 -11.63
C MET A 8 1.91 1.49 -10.59
N GLY A 9 1.22 1.12 -9.51
CA GLY A 9 1.04 1.97 -8.35
C GLY A 9 2.00 1.62 -7.23
N ILE A 10 2.45 2.63 -6.49
CA ILE A 10 3.19 2.45 -5.22
C ILE A 10 2.40 3.18 -4.13
N CYS A 11 1.88 2.44 -3.17
CA CYS A 11 1.21 2.96 -1.97
C CYS A 11 2.23 3.06 -0.83
N LEU A 12 2.55 4.28 -0.38
CA LEU A 12 3.48 4.50 0.72
C LEU A 12 2.75 4.42 2.07
N ALA A 13 2.76 3.23 2.68
CA ALA A 13 2.08 2.90 3.94
C ALA A 13 3.05 2.72 5.12
N ALA A 14 4.34 2.98 4.95
CA ALA A 14 5.35 2.77 6.00
C ALA A 14 5.47 3.91 7.05
N GLY A 15 4.46 4.80 7.14
CA GLY A 15 4.47 5.95 8.04
C GLY A 15 4.22 5.60 9.51
N PHE A 16 4.78 6.37 10.44
CA PHE A 16 4.70 6.13 11.90
C PHE A 16 3.46 6.74 12.58
N SER A 17 2.62 7.48 11.86
CA SER A 17 1.40 8.09 12.42
C SER A 17 1.63 8.98 13.67
N ARG A 18 2.82 9.60 13.81
CA ARG A 18 3.25 10.32 15.03
C ARG A 18 2.28 11.40 15.53
N ARG A 19 1.54 12.05 14.62
CA ARG A 19 0.57 13.10 14.94
C ARG A 19 -0.82 12.58 15.31
N MET A 20 -1.11 11.31 15.01
CA MET A 20 -2.45 10.73 15.19
C MET A 20 -2.60 9.94 16.49
N GLY A 21 -1.53 9.75 17.27
CA GLY A 21 -1.56 9.01 18.54
C GLY A 21 -1.85 7.51 18.42
N ALA A 22 -2.29 7.03 17.26
CA ALA A 22 -2.59 5.64 16.97
C ALA A 22 -2.18 5.26 15.52
N PRO A 23 -2.01 3.96 15.19
CA PRO A 23 -1.71 3.53 13.83
C PRO A 23 -2.80 3.96 12.83
N LYS A 24 -2.50 4.94 11.98
CA LYS A 24 -3.45 5.56 11.05
C LYS A 24 -4.15 4.55 10.15
N LEU A 25 -3.42 3.55 9.66
CA LEU A 25 -3.94 2.58 8.70
C LEU A 25 -5.01 1.66 9.28
N ARG A 26 -5.01 1.46 10.61
CA ARG A 26 -5.99 0.66 11.34
C ARG A 26 -7.21 1.47 11.78
N GLN A 27 -7.19 2.79 11.66
CA GLN A 27 -8.34 3.61 11.99
C GLN A 27 -9.49 3.30 11.05
N LEU A 28 -10.68 3.14 11.61
CA LEU A 28 -11.87 2.76 10.85
C LEU A 28 -12.51 4.00 10.23
N LEU A 29 -12.90 3.89 8.96
CA LEU A 29 -13.83 4.79 8.31
C LEU A 29 -15.26 4.56 8.86
N PRO A 30 -16.23 5.46 8.57
CA PRO A 30 -17.61 5.31 9.06
C PRO A 30 -18.30 3.99 8.68
N ASP A 31 -17.85 3.34 7.61
CA ASP A 31 -18.33 2.04 7.13
C ASP A 31 -17.64 0.84 7.81
N GLY A 32 -16.75 1.08 8.77
CA GLY A 32 -15.97 0.05 9.46
C GLY A 32 -14.72 -0.42 8.70
N THR A 33 -14.41 0.16 7.53
CA THR A 33 -13.21 -0.19 6.77
C THR A 33 -11.95 0.45 7.37
N PRO A 34 -10.83 -0.28 7.57
CA PRO A 34 -9.55 0.33 7.89
C PRO A 34 -9.10 1.33 6.81
N LEU A 35 -8.66 2.52 7.21
CA LEU A 35 -8.26 3.59 6.30
C LEU A 35 -7.22 3.13 5.27
N GLY A 36 -6.26 2.29 5.69
CA GLY A 36 -5.27 1.70 4.78
C GLY A 36 -5.89 0.77 3.73
N ALA A 37 -6.83 -0.10 4.15
CA ALA A 37 -7.55 -0.98 3.22
C ALA A 37 -8.34 -0.19 2.18
N SER A 38 -9.01 0.89 2.60
CA SER A 38 -9.77 1.76 1.70
C SER A 38 -8.89 2.35 0.60
N ALA A 39 -7.70 2.86 0.96
CA ALA A 39 -6.75 3.41 0.00
C ALA A 39 -6.24 2.36 -0.99
N VAL A 40 -5.87 1.16 -0.51
CA VAL A 40 -5.40 0.08 -1.38
C VAL A 40 -6.49 -0.40 -2.33
N ARG A 41 -7.73 -0.55 -1.85
CA ARG A 41 -8.88 -0.92 -2.70
C ARG A 41 -9.14 0.12 -3.79
N ALA A 42 -9.10 1.41 -3.45
CA ALA A 42 -9.25 2.48 -4.44
C ALA A 42 -8.16 2.43 -5.52
N MET A 43 -6.89 2.26 -5.11
CA MET A 43 -5.77 2.16 -6.05
C MET A 43 -5.85 0.92 -6.95
N ALA A 44 -6.18 -0.24 -6.38
CA ALA A 44 -6.28 -1.47 -7.14
C ALA A 44 -7.48 -1.48 -8.11
N GLY A 45 -8.53 -0.70 -7.82
CA GLY A 45 -9.63 -0.42 -8.74
C GLY A 45 -9.30 0.55 -9.89
N ALA A 46 -8.12 1.19 -9.88
CA ALA A 46 -7.75 2.22 -10.85
C ALA A 46 -7.21 1.69 -12.20
N GLY A 47 -7.31 0.37 -12.45
CA GLY A 47 -6.84 -0.24 -13.70
C GLY A 47 -5.32 -0.40 -13.79
N LEU A 48 -4.63 -0.48 -12.64
CA LEU A 48 -3.21 -0.76 -12.56
C LEU A 48 -2.91 -2.23 -12.94
N GLN A 49 -1.70 -2.49 -13.41
CA GLN A 49 -1.26 -3.89 -13.63
C GLN A 49 -0.73 -4.50 -12.34
N ARG A 50 -0.04 -3.69 -11.54
CA ARG A 50 0.51 -4.06 -10.24
C ARG A 50 0.39 -2.89 -9.28
N LEU A 51 0.21 -3.20 -8.01
CA LEU A 51 0.21 -2.26 -6.90
C LEU A 51 1.17 -2.78 -5.81
N LEU A 52 2.22 -2.03 -5.55
CA LEU A 52 3.12 -2.27 -4.43
C LEU A 52 2.67 -1.48 -3.22
N VAL A 53 2.49 -2.13 -2.08
CA VAL A 53 2.11 -1.53 -0.80
C VAL A 53 3.34 -1.56 0.11
N VAL A 54 4.03 -0.41 0.20
CA VAL A 54 5.26 -0.30 0.99
C VAL A 54 4.91 -0.12 2.46
N VAL A 55 5.30 -1.06 3.31
CA VAL A 55 5.02 -1.07 4.75
C VAL A 55 6.31 -1.00 5.57
N ARG A 56 6.21 -0.77 6.88
CA ARG A 56 7.38 -0.95 7.76
C ARG A 56 7.68 -2.43 7.88
N GLU A 57 8.94 -2.79 8.12
CA GLU A 57 9.35 -4.18 8.32
C GLU A 57 8.61 -4.86 9.49
N ASP A 58 8.22 -4.09 10.51
CA ASP A 58 7.53 -4.56 11.71
C ASP A 58 5.98 -4.46 11.63
N ASP A 59 5.42 -4.07 10.48
CA ASP A 59 3.96 -3.94 10.34
C ASP A 59 3.32 -5.33 10.09
N ASP A 60 2.48 -5.77 11.03
CA ASP A 60 1.72 -7.04 10.91
C ASP A 60 0.71 -7.07 9.75
N CYS A 61 0.49 -5.94 9.07
CA CYS A 61 -0.42 -5.77 7.95
C CYS A 61 -1.88 -6.18 8.24
N SER A 62 -2.31 -6.22 9.50
CA SER A 62 -3.68 -6.62 9.88
C SER A 62 -4.76 -5.70 9.33
N TRP A 63 -4.38 -4.48 8.95
CA TRP A 63 -5.25 -3.49 8.32
C TRP A 63 -5.50 -3.77 6.84
N LEU A 64 -4.78 -4.71 6.23
CA LEU A 64 -4.87 -5.05 4.80
C LEU A 64 -5.43 -6.47 4.57
N PRO A 65 -6.65 -6.78 5.02
CA PRO A 65 -7.25 -8.09 4.77
C PRO A 65 -7.52 -8.28 3.27
N GLY A 66 -7.11 -9.44 2.72
CA GLY A 66 -7.48 -9.86 1.36
C GLY A 66 -6.64 -9.31 0.20
N ALA A 67 -5.56 -8.55 0.45
CA ALA A 67 -4.67 -8.06 -0.61
C ALA A 67 -3.89 -9.18 -1.31
N SER A 68 -3.76 -10.35 -0.68
CA SER A 68 -2.99 -11.49 -1.22
C SER A 68 -3.77 -12.40 -2.18
N GLY A 69 -5.03 -12.10 -2.55
CA GLY A 69 -5.68 -12.96 -3.57
C GLY A 69 -7.10 -12.66 -4.03
N GLU A 70 -7.95 -11.97 -3.26
CA GLU A 70 -9.39 -11.95 -3.60
C GLU A 70 -10.02 -10.55 -3.76
N ALA A 71 -9.40 -9.46 -3.30
CA ALA A 71 -10.18 -8.25 -3.03
C ALA A 71 -10.11 -7.08 -4.05
N ALA A 72 -9.42 -7.16 -5.21
CA ALA A 72 -9.33 -5.97 -6.05
C ALA A 72 -9.08 -6.18 -7.56
N GLY A 73 -9.98 -6.91 -8.22
CA GLY A 73 -9.98 -6.98 -9.69
C GLY A 73 -8.74 -7.63 -10.28
N LYS A 74 -8.27 -7.16 -11.44
CA LYS A 74 -7.13 -7.73 -12.19
C LYS A 74 -5.76 -7.23 -11.70
N THR A 75 -5.72 -6.35 -10.70
CA THR A 75 -4.48 -5.72 -10.22
C THR A 75 -3.79 -6.64 -9.22
N ALA A 76 -2.55 -7.04 -9.50
CA ALA A 76 -1.73 -7.77 -8.52
C ALA A 76 -1.29 -6.83 -7.38
N VAL A 77 -1.67 -7.12 -6.14
CA VAL A 77 -1.28 -6.33 -4.97
C VAL A 77 -0.19 -7.07 -4.20
N GLU A 78 0.92 -6.40 -3.92
CA GLU A 78 2.09 -6.98 -3.25
C GLU A 78 2.54 -6.10 -2.08
N VAL A 79 2.84 -6.72 -0.95
CA VAL A 79 3.35 -6.01 0.24
C VAL A 79 4.88 -5.98 0.19
N VAL A 80 5.45 -4.78 0.33
CA VAL A 80 6.90 -4.54 0.27
C VAL A 80 7.38 -3.99 1.62
N PRO A 81 8.07 -4.80 2.46
CA PRO A 81 8.61 -4.32 3.72
C PRO A 81 9.83 -3.40 3.50
N CYS A 82 9.81 -2.23 4.13
CA CYS A 82 10.87 -1.24 4.08
C CYS A 82 11.57 -1.11 5.45
N ARG A 83 12.80 -1.60 5.53
CA ARG A 83 13.65 -1.50 6.74
C ARG A 83 13.97 -0.05 7.12
N ASP A 84 14.23 0.77 6.11
CA ASP A 84 14.66 2.16 6.25
C ASP A 84 13.50 3.16 6.37
N ALA A 85 12.27 2.71 6.64
CA ALA A 85 11.10 3.59 6.71
C ALA A 85 11.26 4.72 7.74
N SER A 86 12.01 4.47 8.82
CA SER A 86 12.36 5.47 9.85
C SER A 86 13.19 6.63 9.34
N LEU A 87 13.91 6.46 8.23
CA LEU A 87 14.72 7.50 7.57
C LEU A 87 13.88 8.44 6.68
N GLY A 88 12.57 8.19 6.57
CA GLY A 88 11.61 9.09 5.94
C GLY A 88 11.06 8.59 4.60
N MET A 89 10.11 9.35 4.06
CA MET A 89 9.31 8.94 2.88
C MET A 89 10.16 8.63 1.64
N ALA A 90 11.28 9.33 1.44
CA ALA A 90 12.16 9.09 0.30
C ALA A 90 12.78 7.67 0.32
N HIS A 91 13.07 7.12 1.51
CA HIS A 91 13.56 5.75 1.64
C HIS A 91 12.46 4.74 1.33
N SER A 92 11.23 4.99 1.79
CA SER A 92 10.06 4.17 1.43
C SER A 92 9.77 4.18 -0.07
N LEU A 93 9.90 5.34 -0.73
CA LEU A 93 9.75 5.44 -2.18
C LEU A 93 10.85 4.68 -2.92
N ARG A 94 12.12 4.81 -2.51
CA ARG A 94 13.22 4.03 -3.10
C ARG A 94 13.01 2.53 -2.95
N CYS A 95 12.53 2.09 -1.78
CA CYS A 95 12.20 0.69 -1.53
C CYS A 95 11.10 0.19 -2.48
N GLY A 96 10.02 0.96 -2.66
CA GLY A 96 8.98 0.64 -3.64
C GLY A 96 9.49 0.61 -5.08
N LEU A 97 10.33 1.58 -5.47
CA LEU A 97 10.93 1.64 -6.81
C LEU A 97 11.88 0.47 -7.08
N ALA A 98 12.61 -0.01 -6.08
CA ALA A 98 13.50 -1.17 -6.22
C ALA A 98 12.76 -2.51 -6.38
N ALA A 99 11.49 -2.56 -5.98
CA ALA A 99 10.63 -3.75 -6.09
C ALA A 99 9.70 -3.74 -7.32
N ALA A 100 9.72 -2.66 -8.12
CA ALA A 100 8.89 -2.46 -9.30
C ALA A 100 9.49 -3.07 -10.57
#